data_AF-A0AAJ2FSV8-F1
#
_entry.id   AF-A0AAJ2FSV8-F1
#
_cell.length_a   1.000
_cell.length_b   1.000
_cell.length_c   1.000
_cell.angle_alpha   90.00
_cell.angle_beta   90.00
_cell.angle_gamma   90.00
#
_symmetry.space_group_name_H-M   'P 1'
#
loop_
_entity.id
_entity.type
_entity.pdbx_description
1 polymer ?
#
loop_
_entity_poly.entity_id
_entity_poly.type
_entity_poly.pdbx_seq_one_letter_code
_entity_poly.pdbx_strand_id
1 'polypeptide(L)' 'MNYLVTHKPSQLILKVITTAHTPIPDRDHTFHPASVAVLDKFYKLATKARRKGVLVNVGDLANVSPSFLQSLLDSKNQH' A
#
# COMPACT_ATOMS: atom_id res chain seq x y z
N MET A 1 4.76 9.32 -10.07
CA MET A 1 4.00 9.03 -8.83
C MET A 1 4.45 7.67 -8.29
N ASN A 2 4.39 7.46 -6.97
CA ASN A 2 4.68 6.16 -6.37
C ASN A 2 3.38 5.44 -5.99
N TYR A 3 3.35 4.12 -6.17
CA TYR A 3 2.20 3.29 -5.83
C TYR A 3 2.62 2.08 -5.00
N LEU A 4 1.84 1.77 -3.98
CA LEU A 4 1.89 0.49 -3.27
C LEU A 4 1.04 -0.51 -4.05
N VAL A 5 1.65 -1.62 -4.46
CA VAL A 5 0.96 -2.73 -5.10
C VAL A 5 0.47 -3.67 -4.02
N THR A 6 -0.84 -3.85 -3.93
CA THR A 6 -1.49 -4.72 -2.94
C THR A 6 -2.12 -5.92 -3.64
N HIS A 7 -1.90 -7.11 -3.10
CA HIS A 7 -2.66 -8.30 -3.49
C HIS A 7 -4.04 -8.27 -2.84
N LYS A 8 -5.11 -8.22 -3.63
CA LYS A 8 -6.50 -8.06 -3.17
C LYS A 8 -6.95 -9.17 -2.22
N PRO A 9 -6.75 -10.48 -2.50
CA PRO A 9 -7.21 -11.53 -1.60
C PRO A 9 -6.54 -11.51 -0.21
N SER A 10 -5.22 -11.30 -0.17
CA SER A 10 -4.46 -11.39 1.09
C SER A 10 -4.26 -10.05 1.78
N GLN A 11 -4.61 -8.93 1.13
CA GLN A 11 -4.36 -7.57 1.60
C GLN A 11 -2.89 -7.32 1.96
N LEU A 12 -1.97 -8.00 1.26
CA LEU A 12 -0.53 -7.85 1.46
C LEU A 12 0.05 -6.86 0.45
N ILE A 13 0.92 -5.99 0.94
CA ILE A 13 1.69 -5.08 0.08
C ILE A 13 2.87 -5.87 -0.51
N LEU A 14 2.87 -6.02 -1.83
CA LEU A 14 3.85 -6.80 -2.57
C LEU A 14 5.12 -6.00 -2.88
N LYS A 15 4.95 -4.78 -3.37
CA LYS A 15 6.05 -3.91 -3.81
C LYS A 15 5.60 -2.46 -3.94
N VAL A 16 6.59 -1.58 -4.07
CA VAL A 16 6.40 -0.20 -4.50
C VAL A 16 6.79 -0.10 -5.98
N ILE A 17 6.00 0.60 -6.77
CA ILE A 17 6.33 0.95 -8.16
C ILE A 17 6.35 2.46 -8.34
N THR A 18 7.23 2.94 -9.21
CA THR A 18 7.30 4.34 -9.62
C THR A 18 6.99 4.41 -11.11
N THR A 19 6.01 5.23 -11.48
CA THR A 19 5.58 5.37 -12.87
C THR A 19 5.02 6.78 -13.11
N ALA A 20 5.10 7.23 -14.36
CA ALA A 20 4.46 8.46 -14.82
C ALA A 20 2.97 8.27 -15.12
N HIS A 21 2.50 7.03 -15.30
CA HIS A 21 1.13 6.69 -15.67
C HIS A 21 0.39 6.06 -14.49
N THR A 22 -0.92 6.31 -14.38
CA THR A 22 -1.77 5.63 -13.40
C THR A 22 -1.88 4.14 -13.75
N PRO A 23 -1.46 3.23 -12.84
CA PRO A 23 -1.60 1.80 -13.08
C PRO A 23 -3.07 1.39 -13.18
N ILE A 24 -3.36 0.43 -14.04
CA ILE A 24 -4.71 -0.15 -14.20
C ILE A 24 -4.84 -1.33 -13.24
N PRO A 25 -5.80 -1.31 -12.30
CA PRO A 25 -6.07 -2.46 -11.44
C PRO A 25 -6.43 -3.70 -12.26
N ASP A 26 -5.90 -4.87 -11.87
CA ASP A 26 -6.25 -6.16 -12.47
C ASP A 26 -7.10 -7.00 -11.50
N ARG A 27 -7.33 -8.28 -11.80
CA ARG A 27 -8.14 -9.17 -10.95
C ARG A 27 -7.59 -9.30 -9.53
N ASP A 28 -6.27 -9.31 -9.38
CA ASP A 28 -5.59 -9.71 -8.13
C ASP A 28 -4.86 -8.55 -7.47
N HIS A 29 -4.68 -7.41 -8.16
CA HIS A 29 -3.88 -6.29 -7.67
C HIS A 29 -4.65 -4.97 -7.64
N THR A 30 -4.44 -4.23 -6.55
CA THR A 30 -4.84 -2.82 -6.41
C THR A 30 -3.59 -1.95 -6.25
N PHE A 31 -3.66 -0.72 -6.75
CA PHE A 31 -2.59 0.24 -6.69
C PHE A 31 -3.02 1.43 -5.84
N HIS A 32 -2.32 1.67 -4.73
CA HIS A 32 -2.61 2.80 -3.86
C HIS A 32 -1.54 3.89 -4.04
N PRO A 33 -1.92 5.13 -4.41
CA PRO A 33 -0.96 6.21 -4.48
C PRO A 33 -0.33 6.43 -3.10
N ALA A 34 0.99 6.59 -3.08
CA ALA A 34 1.74 6.75 -1.85
C ALA A 34 2.61 8.01 -1.90
N SER A 35 2.39 8.90 -0.94
CA SER A 35 3.31 10.01 -0.69
C SER A 35 4.60 9.51 -0.05
N VAL A 36 5.65 10.35 -0.07
CA VAL A 36 6.92 10.06 0.59
C VAL A 36 6.73 9.69 2.07
N ALA A 37 5.85 10.42 2.78
CA ALA A 37 5.55 10.14 4.19
C ALA A 37 4.92 8.77 4.43
N VAL A 38 4.07 8.28 3.50
CA VAL A 38 3.52 6.92 3.55
C VAL A 38 4.59 5.88 3.27
N LEU A 39 5.46 6.14 2.28
CA LEU A 39 6.56 5.24 1.93
C LEU A 39 7.56 5.07 3.07
N ASP A 40 7.92 6.14 3.78
CA ASP A 40 8.82 6.07 4.93
C ASP A 40 8.28 5.15 6.04
N LYS A 41 6.96 5.24 6.30
CA LYS A 41 6.28 4.37 7.27
C LYS A 41 6.23 2.92 6.76
N PHE A 42 5.91 2.73 5.49
CA PHE A 42 5.91 1.43 4.85
C PHE A 42 7.28 0.75 4.95
N TYR A 43 8.37 1.43 4.59
CA TYR A 43 9.71 0.84 4.62
C TYR A 43 10.18 0.50 6.04
N LYS A 44 9.78 1.29 7.06
CA LYS A 44 10.02 0.95 8.46
C LYS A 44 9.28 -0.33 8.88
N LEU A 45 8.02 -0.48 8.48
CA LEU A 45 7.25 -1.71 8.73
C LEU A 45 7.82 -2.90 7.94
N ALA A 46 8.12 -2.71 6.66
CA ALA A 46 8.65 -3.76 5.78
C ALA A 46 9.99 -4.30 6.28
N THR A 47 10.85 -3.43 6.79
CA THR A 47 12.12 -3.85 7.41
C THR A 47 11.88 -4.75 8.63
N LYS A 48 10.89 -4.43 9.47
CA LYS A 48 10.53 -5.26 10.63
C LYS A 48 9.84 -6.57 10.23
N ALA A 49 8.92 -6.51 9.27
CA ALA A 49 8.17 -7.66 8.76
C ALA A 49 9.10 -8.69 8.09
N ARG A 50 10.06 -8.21 7.27
CA ARG A 50 11.04 -9.06 6.59
C ARG A 50 11.90 -9.87 7.56
N ARG A 51 12.25 -9.31 8.72
CA ARG A 51 12.99 -10.04 9.78
C ARG A 51 12.20 -11.22 10.36
N LYS A 52 10.86 -11.21 10.21
CA LYS A 52 9.95 -12.28 10.63
C LYS A 52 9.49 -13.17 9.47
N GLY A 53 10.02 -12.96 8.25
CA GLY A 53 9.63 -13.71 7.07
C GLY A 53 8.23 -13.39 6.53
N VAL A 54 7.65 -12.23 6.88
CA VAL A 54 6.29 -11.84 6.45
C VAL A 54 6.28 -10.52 5.67
N LEU A 55 5.21 -10.29 4.91
CA LEU A 55 4.93 -9.03 4.21
C LEU A 55 4.07 -8.11 5.08
N VAL A 56 4.07 -6.82 4.76
CA VAL A 56 3.25 -5.82 5.44
C VAL A 56 1.80 -5.95 4.97
N ASN A 57 0.86 -6.04 5.90
CA ASN A 57 -0.56 -5.95 5.59
C ASN A 57 -0.98 -4.48 5.40
N VAL A 58 -1.94 -4.23 4.50
CA VAL A 58 -2.52 -2.90 4.28
C VAL A 58 -3.03 -2.27 5.59
N GLY A 59 -3.64 -3.07 6.46
CA GLY A 59 -4.13 -2.65 7.78
C GLY A 59 -3.01 -2.18 8.71
N ASP A 60 -1.86 -2.84 8.72
CA ASP A 60 -0.71 -2.43 9.54
C ASP A 60 -0.22 -1.04 9.12
N LEU A 61 -0.14 -0.80 7.81
CA LEU A 61 0.24 0.50 7.28
C LEU A 61 -0.82 1.57 7.56
N ALA A 62 -2.10 1.23 7.42
CA ALA A 62 -3.21 2.14 7.73
C ALA A 62 -3.22 2.55 9.20
N ASN A 63 -2.92 1.62 10.11
CA ASN A 63 -2.87 1.87 11.55
C ASN A 63 -1.77 2.87 11.93
N VAL A 64 -0.61 2.83 11.27
CA VAL A 64 0.50 3.78 11.55
C VAL A 64 0.46 5.03 10.67
N SER A 65 -0.42 5.08 9.66
CA SER A 65 -0.51 6.16 8.69
C SER A 65 -1.95 6.62 8.43
N PRO A 66 -2.45 7.60 9.22
CA PRO A 66 -3.80 8.13 9.06
C PRO A 66 -4.10 8.64 7.64
N SER A 67 -3.12 9.27 6.98
CA SER A 67 -3.25 9.74 5.60
C SER A 67 -3.43 8.59 4.60
N PHE A 68 -2.83 7.43 4.86
CA PHE A 68 -3.02 6.25 4.03
C PHE A 68 -4.39 5.63 4.28
N LEU A 69 -4.84 5.56 5.54
CA LEU A 69 -6.18 5.12 5.90
C LEU A 69 -7.25 5.98 5.21
N GLN A 70 -7.12 7.30 5.26
CA GLN A 70 -8.06 8.20 4.58
C GLN A 70 -8.12 7.93 3.08
N SER A 71 -6.96 7.77 2.43
CA SER A 71 -6.90 7.44 1.00
C SER A 71 -7.59 6.11 0.66
N LEU A 72 -7.53 5.12 1.55
CA LEU A 72 -8.26 3.85 1.39
C LEU A 72 -9.77 4.03 1.51
N LEU A 73 -10.22 4.87 2.44
CA LEU A 73 -11.65 5.16 2.66
C LEU A 73 -12.23 5.94 1.48
N ASP A 74 -11.52 6.97 1.01
CA ASP A 74 -11.95 7.78 -0.13
C ASP A 74 -12.07 6.92 -1.40
N SER A 75 -11.17 5.96 -1.58
CA SER A 75 -11.22 5.01 -2.71
C SER A 75 -12.42 4.05 -2.63
N LYS A 76 -12.93 3.74 -1.44
CA LYS A 76 -14.09 2.85 -1.25
C LYS A 76 -15.43 3.56 -1.42
N ASN A 77 -15.47 4.88 -1.18
CA ASN A 77 -16.70 5.68 -1.26
C ASN A 77 -17.04 6.16 -2.68
N GLN A 78 -16.21 5.83 -3.68
CA GLN A 78 -16.46 6.17 -5.09
C GLN A 78 -17.00 5.01 -5.94
N HIS A 79 -17.47 3.94 -5.29
CA HIS A 79 -18.15 2.81 -5.90
C HIS A 79 -19.53 2.62 -5.27
#